data_AF-A0A952HFQ6-F1
#
_entry.id   AF-A0A952HFQ6-F1
#
_cell.length_a   1.000
_cell.length_b   1.000
_cell.length_c   1.000
_cell.angle_alpha   90.00
_cell.angle_beta   90.00
_cell.angle_gamma   90.00
#
_symmetry.space_group_name_H-M   'P 1'
#
loop_
_entity.id
_entity.type
_entity.pdbx_description
1 polymer ?
#
loop_
_entity_poly.entity_id
_entity_poly.type
_entity_poly.pdbx_seq_one_letter_code
_entity_poly.pdbx_strand_id
1 'polypeptide(L)'
;MARRVIAVCALSVVAAIGLLVAPAAGAAPITTFDVLKGMNDAQQDAYLEAHPELNIRLANTDPDAVHDQWDDLDAATKKDAIETLPEIVGNLDGIDYDDRDTANRKALARALAASTKQLKKNPDDALAKRVMGSLTAIQKTLKGKRAPARHLVSLSLDRPPLAAIALGDLDTASDVTFLVPGMGTYTDDMQLWTQSAQNLYDEQGEVGAPTRRAVVSW
;
A
#
# COMPACT_ATOMS: atom_id res chain seq x y z
N MET A 1 -0.29 57.63 -12.08
CA MET A 1 -1.26 56.53 -11.85
C MET A 1 -0.64 55.27 -12.47
N ALA A 2 0.07 54.43 -11.70
CA ALA A 2 -0.42 53.31 -10.88
C ALA A 2 -1.17 52.25 -11.72
N ARG A 3 -0.82 50.96 -11.77
CA ARG A 3 0.31 50.17 -11.24
C ARG A 3 0.28 48.83 -12.03
N ARG A 4 1.44 48.38 -12.54
CA ARG A 4 1.68 46.99 -12.96
C ARG A 4 1.87 46.14 -11.70
N VAL A 5 1.42 44.88 -11.70
CA VAL A 5 1.95 43.85 -10.78
C VAL A 5 2.27 42.59 -11.58
N ILE A 6 3.56 42.49 -11.91
CA ILE A 6 4.29 41.24 -12.06
C ILE A 6 4.57 40.77 -10.63
N ALA A 7 4.27 39.52 -10.30
CA ALA A 7 4.74 38.90 -9.08
C ALA A 7 5.60 37.69 -9.46
N VAL A 8 6.90 37.95 -9.60
CA VAL A 8 7.97 36.97 -9.41
C VAL A 8 8.59 37.29 -8.06
N CYS A 9 8.44 36.39 -7.10
CA CYS A 9 9.22 36.26 -5.86
C CYS A 9 8.82 34.89 -5.28
N ALA A 10 9.67 34.03 -4.74
CA ALA A 10 11.11 33.89 -4.70
C ALA A 10 11.34 32.49 -4.10
N LEU A 11 12.41 31.80 -4.49
CA LEU A 11 12.92 30.65 -3.76
C LEU A 11 13.01 30.95 -2.26
N SER A 12 12.36 30.12 -1.45
CA SER A 12 12.77 29.77 -0.10
C SER A 12 12.46 28.28 0.00
N VAL A 13 13.43 27.39 -0.19
CA VAL A 13 14.26 26.85 0.91
C VAL A 13 13.60 27.08 2.26
N VAL A 14 12.78 26.12 2.64
CA VAL A 14 12.46 25.76 4.02
C VAL A 14 12.87 24.28 4.08
N ALA A 15 14.11 23.89 4.39
CA ALA A 15 14.77 24.04 5.69
C ALA A 15 13.85 24.51 6.82
N ALA A 16 12.83 23.71 7.12
CA ALA A 16 12.34 23.52 8.47
C ALA A 16 12.64 22.06 8.81
N ILE A 17 13.82 21.75 9.35
CA ILE A 17 13.97 21.53 10.79
C ILE A 17 12.83 22.22 11.59
N GLY A 18 11.66 21.60 11.53
CA GLY A 18 10.56 21.83 12.44
C GLY A 18 10.57 20.69 13.44
N LEU A 19 11.10 20.98 14.62
CA LEU A 19 10.92 20.29 15.88
C LEU A 19 9.64 19.43 15.85
N LEU A 20 9.77 18.10 16.04
CA LEU A 20 8.65 17.26 16.43
C LEU A 20 8.18 17.78 17.80
N VAL A 21 7.31 18.79 17.79
CA VAL A 21 6.24 18.85 18.75
C VAL A 21 5.41 17.63 18.40
N ALA A 22 5.54 16.58 19.21
CA ALA A 22 4.62 15.45 19.15
C ALA A 22 3.21 16.05 19.08
N PRO A 23 2.44 15.78 18.01
CA PRO A 23 1.04 16.17 18.05
C PRO A 23 0.46 15.51 19.29
N ALA A 24 -0.29 16.28 20.07
CA ALA A 24 -1.19 15.69 21.04
C ALA A 24 -1.97 14.58 20.32
N ALA A 25 -2.08 13.41 20.94
CA ALA A 25 -2.84 12.28 20.41
C ALA A 25 -4.20 12.82 19.88
N GLY A 26 -4.41 12.73 18.57
CA GLY A 26 -5.64 13.21 17.91
C GLY A 26 -5.54 14.40 16.93
N ALA A 27 -4.37 14.84 16.46
CA ALA A 27 -4.29 15.94 15.49
C ALA A 27 -4.27 15.49 14.01
N ALA A 28 -5.39 15.76 13.32
CA ALA A 28 -5.65 15.84 11.87
C ALA A 28 -4.90 14.85 10.93
N PRO A 29 -5.59 13.81 10.42
CA PRO A 29 -5.08 13.03 9.30
C PRO A 29 -5.13 13.92 8.04
N ILE A 30 -4.35 13.60 7.00
CA ILE A 30 -4.47 14.21 5.66
C ILE A 30 -3.77 15.57 5.42
N THR A 31 -2.76 16.01 6.18
CA THR A 31 -1.86 17.08 5.66
C THR A 31 -0.85 16.55 4.64
N THR A 32 -0.46 15.29 4.78
CA THR A 32 0.56 14.65 3.92
C THR A 32 0.02 14.35 2.52
N PHE A 33 -1.26 13.97 2.41
CA PHE A 33 -1.90 13.71 1.12
C PHE A 33 -1.95 14.96 0.24
N ASP A 34 -2.31 16.11 0.81
CA ASP A 34 -2.34 17.39 0.08
C ASP A 34 -0.96 17.80 -0.43
N VAL A 35 0.08 17.56 0.38
CA VAL A 35 1.48 17.82 0.00
C VAL A 35 1.92 16.92 -1.16
N LEU A 36 1.59 15.63 -1.09
CA LEU A 36 2.00 14.65 -2.11
C LEU A 36 1.19 14.74 -3.41
N LYS A 37 -0.08 15.12 -3.32
CA LYS A 37 -0.96 15.30 -4.49
C LYS A 37 -0.46 16.39 -5.44
N GLY A 38 0.28 17.39 -4.93
CA GLY A 38 0.92 18.42 -5.75
C GLY A 38 2.18 17.97 -6.50
N MET A 39 2.67 16.75 -6.26
CA MET A 39 3.93 16.22 -6.81
C MET A 39 3.68 15.25 -7.98
N ASN A 40 4.65 15.12 -8.89
CA ASN A 40 4.62 14.04 -9.90
C ASN A 40 5.12 12.71 -9.30
N ASP A 41 4.87 11.58 -9.99
CA ASP A 41 5.24 10.23 -9.53
C ASP A 41 6.71 10.14 -9.04
N ALA A 42 7.67 10.68 -9.79
CA ALA A 42 9.09 10.61 -9.42
C ALA A 42 9.42 11.47 -8.18
N GLN A 43 8.70 12.57 -7.98
CA GLN A 43 8.83 13.41 -6.79
C GLN A 43 8.18 12.76 -5.57
N GLN A 44 7.03 12.10 -5.75
CA GLN A 44 6.38 11.32 -4.70
C GLN A 44 7.27 10.17 -4.24
N ASP A 45 7.80 9.38 -5.18
CA ASP A 45 8.74 8.28 -4.89
C ASP A 45 9.94 8.78 -4.07
N ALA A 46 10.58 9.88 -4.53
CA ALA A 46 11.74 10.45 -3.86
C ALA A 46 11.40 11.01 -2.47
N TYR A 47 10.20 11.57 -2.30
CA TYR A 47 9.75 12.08 -1.00
C TYR A 47 9.46 10.93 -0.03
N LEU A 48 8.76 9.88 -0.46
CA LEU A 48 8.48 8.71 0.37
C LEU A 48 9.77 7.98 0.77
N GLU A 49 10.75 7.87 -0.13
CA GLU A 49 12.07 7.32 0.18
C GLU A 49 12.83 8.18 1.20
N ALA A 50 12.70 9.52 1.10
CA ALA A 50 13.36 10.45 2.01
C ALA A 50 12.68 10.57 3.39
N HIS A 51 11.42 10.14 3.52
CA HIS A 51 10.57 10.34 4.70
C HIS A 51 10.02 9.04 5.29
N PRO A 52 10.86 8.09 5.71
CA PRO A 52 10.42 6.81 6.29
C PRO A 52 9.60 6.98 7.58
N GLU A 53 9.71 8.12 8.28
CA GLU A 53 8.89 8.45 9.44
C GLU A 53 7.40 8.58 9.11
N LEU A 54 7.04 8.81 7.84
CA LEU A 54 5.64 8.83 7.41
C LEU A 54 5.00 7.48 7.64
N ASN A 55 5.72 6.37 7.47
CA ASN A 55 5.20 5.03 7.74
C ASN A 55 4.80 4.88 9.21
N ILE A 56 5.63 5.37 10.13
CA ILE A 56 5.33 5.34 11.57
C ILE A 56 4.13 6.25 11.87
N ARG A 57 4.04 7.43 11.24
CA ARG A 57 2.91 8.34 11.44
C ARG A 57 1.60 7.76 10.89
N LEU A 58 1.63 7.18 9.69
CA LEU A 58 0.49 6.51 9.06
C LEU A 58 0.03 5.33 9.92
N ALA A 59 0.96 4.50 10.39
CA ALA A 59 0.65 3.37 11.28
C ALA A 59 0.10 3.78 12.66
N ASN A 60 0.34 5.02 13.10
CA ASN A 60 -0.19 5.56 14.36
C ASN A 60 -1.40 6.48 14.14
N THR A 61 -1.91 6.58 12.91
CA THR A 61 -3.15 7.31 12.64
C THR A 61 -4.33 6.50 13.14
N ASP A 62 -5.30 7.15 13.77
CA ASP A 62 -6.51 6.51 14.27
C ASP A 62 -7.33 5.92 13.10
N PRO A 63 -7.47 4.58 12.99
CA PRO A 63 -8.15 3.95 11.86
C PRO A 63 -9.62 4.33 11.75
N ASP A 64 -10.31 4.55 12.87
CA ASP A 64 -11.73 4.91 12.86
C ASP A 64 -11.92 6.31 12.27
N ALA A 65 -11.05 7.25 12.65
CA ALA A 65 -11.07 8.59 12.10
C ALA A 65 -10.70 8.61 10.60
N VAL A 66 -9.77 7.75 10.16
CA VAL A 66 -9.45 7.60 8.74
C VAL A 66 -10.63 7.03 7.98
N HIS A 67 -11.28 6.00 8.52
CA HIS A 67 -12.44 5.37 7.92
C HIS A 67 -13.57 6.40 7.72
N ASP A 68 -13.94 7.14 8.77
CA ASP A 68 -15.00 8.15 8.69
C ASP A 68 -14.68 9.21 7.63
N GLN A 69 -13.43 9.68 7.59
CA GLN A 69 -12.99 10.65 6.60
C GLN A 69 -12.97 10.07 5.18
N TRP A 70 -12.50 8.84 5.01
CA TRP A 70 -12.46 8.18 3.72
C TRP A 70 -13.87 7.96 3.20
N ASP A 71 -14.79 7.48 4.03
CA ASP A 71 -16.17 7.21 3.65
C ASP A 71 -16.93 8.46 3.21
N ASP A 72 -16.64 9.61 3.84
CA ASP A 72 -17.19 10.92 3.47
C ASP A 72 -16.69 11.44 2.09
N LEU A 73 -15.61 10.88 1.53
CA LEU A 73 -15.10 11.30 0.22
C LEU A 73 -16.00 10.81 -0.92
N ASP A 74 -16.20 11.66 -1.92
CA ASP A 74 -16.84 11.23 -3.16
C ASP A 74 -15.96 10.23 -3.94
N ALA A 75 -16.62 9.43 -4.78
CA ALA A 75 -15.95 8.39 -5.57
C ALA A 75 -14.85 8.94 -6.50
N ALA A 76 -14.98 10.19 -6.95
CA ALA A 76 -13.96 10.82 -7.80
C ALA A 76 -12.69 11.12 -7.01
N THR A 77 -12.84 11.57 -5.77
CA THR A 77 -11.75 11.89 -4.85
C THR A 77 -11.07 10.63 -4.34
N LYS A 78 -11.82 9.59 -3.95
CA LYS A 78 -11.27 8.27 -3.61
C LYS A 78 -10.42 7.72 -4.78
N LYS A 79 -10.98 7.74 -5.99
CA LYS A 79 -10.26 7.31 -7.21
C LYS A 79 -9.01 8.12 -7.45
N ASP A 80 -9.06 9.45 -7.35
CA ASP A 80 -7.89 10.31 -7.54
C ASP A 80 -6.79 10.00 -6.52
N ALA A 81 -7.15 9.76 -5.26
CA ALA A 81 -6.20 9.37 -4.21
C ALA A 81 -5.55 8.01 -4.49
N ILE A 82 -6.34 7.00 -4.89
CA ILE A 82 -5.85 5.67 -5.31
C ILE A 82 -4.90 5.79 -6.52
N GLU A 83 -5.24 6.65 -7.47
CA GLU A 83 -4.44 6.83 -8.68
C GLU A 83 -3.13 7.58 -8.39
N THR A 84 -3.15 8.60 -7.53
CA THR A 84 -1.97 9.43 -7.29
C THR A 84 -1.07 8.84 -6.22
N LEU A 85 -1.62 8.29 -5.14
CA LEU A 85 -0.89 7.88 -3.93
C LEU A 85 -1.16 6.41 -3.52
N PRO A 86 -1.02 5.43 -4.43
CA PRO A 86 -1.37 4.05 -4.17
C PRO A 86 -0.57 3.41 -3.03
N GLU A 87 0.69 3.80 -2.83
CA GLU A 87 1.56 3.26 -1.77
C GLU A 87 1.08 3.65 -0.36
N ILE A 88 0.40 4.80 -0.25
CA ILE A 88 -0.19 5.28 1.01
C ILE A 88 -1.57 4.66 1.18
N VAL A 89 -2.47 4.85 0.21
CA VAL A 89 -3.86 4.36 0.31
C VAL A 89 -3.88 2.86 0.54
N GLY A 90 -3.00 2.11 -0.13
CA GLY A 90 -2.93 0.65 -0.02
C GLY A 90 -2.46 0.13 1.34
N ASN A 91 -1.81 0.96 2.17
CA ASN A 91 -1.26 0.53 3.47
C ASN A 91 -1.83 1.32 4.66
N LEU A 92 -2.78 2.23 4.42
CA LEU A 92 -3.34 3.09 5.47
C LEU A 92 -4.50 2.39 6.18
N ASP A 93 -4.38 2.23 7.49
CA ASP A 93 -5.45 1.70 8.32
C ASP A 93 -6.67 2.61 8.34
N GLY A 94 -7.87 2.02 8.28
CA GLY A 94 -9.15 2.71 8.11
C GLY A 94 -9.67 2.75 6.67
N ILE A 95 -8.85 2.45 5.66
CA ILE A 95 -9.30 2.34 4.27
C ILE A 95 -9.91 0.96 4.01
N ASP A 96 -11.05 0.91 3.29
CA ASP A 96 -11.71 -0.32 2.83
C ASP A 96 -10.75 -1.23 2.07
N TYR A 97 -10.82 -2.54 2.27
CA TYR A 97 -9.86 -3.48 1.70
C TYR A 97 -9.95 -3.59 0.16
N ASP A 98 -11.10 -3.29 -0.43
CA ASP A 98 -11.25 -3.18 -1.88
C ASP A 98 -10.48 -1.99 -2.47
N ASP A 99 -10.52 -0.85 -1.79
CA ASP A 99 -9.75 0.34 -2.16
C ASP A 99 -8.25 0.10 -1.92
N ARG A 100 -7.88 -0.59 -0.83
CA ARG A 100 -6.49 -1.00 -0.60
C ARG A 100 -5.98 -1.97 -1.65
N ASP A 101 -6.77 -2.97 -2.05
CA ASP A 101 -6.40 -3.90 -3.13
C ASP A 101 -6.16 -3.16 -4.43
N THR A 102 -7.05 -2.24 -4.78
CA THR A 102 -6.93 -1.42 -5.99
C THR A 102 -5.65 -0.59 -5.95
N ALA A 103 -5.40 0.11 -4.84
CA ALA A 103 -4.19 0.90 -4.63
C ALA A 103 -2.92 0.05 -4.67
N ASN A 104 -2.85 -1.04 -3.89
CA ASN A 104 -1.67 -1.91 -3.83
C ASN A 104 -1.37 -2.60 -5.16
N ARG A 105 -2.39 -3.00 -5.94
CA ARG A 105 -2.18 -3.53 -7.30
C ARG A 105 -1.59 -2.49 -8.23
N LYS A 106 -1.95 -1.22 -8.05
CA LYS A 106 -1.36 -0.12 -8.80
C LYS A 106 0.09 0.13 -8.38
N ALA A 107 0.38 0.17 -7.08
CA ALA A 107 1.75 0.24 -6.56
C ALA A 107 2.62 -0.93 -7.06
N LEU A 108 2.08 -2.15 -7.07
CA LEU A 108 2.74 -3.34 -7.62
C LEU A 108 3.07 -3.17 -9.11
N ALA A 109 2.15 -2.62 -9.91
CA ALA A 109 2.38 -2.36 -11.32
C ALA A 109 3.48 -1.30 -11.54
N ARG A 110 3.48 -0.22 -10.74
CA ARG A 110 4.54 0.81 -10.75
C ARG A 110 5.91 0.19 -10.42
N ALA A 111 5.99 -0.60 -9.35
CA ALA A 111 7.21 -1.26 -8.91
C ALA A 111 7.77 -2.24 -9.95
N LEU A 112 6.90 -3.02 -10.62
CA LEU A 112 7.28 -3.91 -11.72
C LEU A 112 7.87 -3.13 -12.91
N ALA A 113 7.28 -2.00 -13.27
CA ALA A 113 7.77 -1.14 -14.34
C ALA A 113 9.14 -0.53 -14.00
N ALA A 114 9.30 -0.03 -12.77
CA ALA A 114 10.55 0.52 -12.26
C ALA A 114 11.67 -0.54 -12.24
N SER A 115 11.39 -1.72 -11.68
CA SER A 115 12.34 -2.85 -11.63
C SER A 115 12.74 -3.33 -13.03
N THR A 116 11.78 -3.37 -13.97
CA THR A 116 12.05 -3.68 -15.39
C THR A 116 13.03 -2.67 -16.00
N LYS A 117 12.84 -1.37 -15.74
CA LYS A 117 13.73 -0.31 -16.23
C LYS A 117 15.13 -0.42 -15.61
N GLN A 118 15.23 -0.76 -14.33
CA GLN A 118 16.52 -1.00 -13.66
C GLN A 118 17.27 -2.17 -14.27
N LEU A 119 16.61 -3.31 -14.47
CA LEU A 119 17.24 -4.50 -15.09
C LEU A 119 17.61 -4.28 -16.56
N LYS A 120 16.89 -3.43 -17.30
CA LYS A 120 17.32 -3.03 -18.65
C LYS A 120 18.62 -2.22 -18.64
N LYS A 121 18.84 -1.39 -17.62
CA LYS A 121 20.05 -0.58 -17.48
C LYS A 121 21.22 -1.38 -16.92
N ASN A 122 20.95 -2.27 -15.96
CA ASN A 122 21.94 -3.14 -15.34
C ASN A 122 21.41 -4.59 -15.28
N PRO A 123 21.58 -5.38 -16.35
CA PRO A 123 21.07 -6.75 -16.43
C PRO A 123 21.63 -7.70 -15.38
N ASP A 124 22.76 -7.38 -14.75
CA ASP A 124 23.44 -8.24 -13.78
C ASP A 124 23.21 -7.83 -12.32
N ASP A 125 22.35 -6.83 -12.08
CA ASP A 125 21.96 -6.40 -10.74
C ASP A 125 21.19 -7.53 -10.01
N ALA A 126 21.89 -8.24 -9.11
CA ALA A 126 21.34 -9.35 -8.34
C ALA A 126 20.19 -8.93 -7.43
N LEU A 127 20.24 -7.71 -6.87
CA LEU A 127 19.19 -7.19 -6.01
C LEU A 127 17.93 -6.90 -6.82
N ALA A 128 18.08 -6.24 -7.97
CA ALA A 128 16.96 -5.98 -8.88
C ALA A 128 16.32 -7.27 -9.39
N LYS A 129 17.11 -8.32 -9.67
CA LYS A 129 16.60 -9.65 -10.03
C LYS A 129 15.73 -10.25 -8.92
N ARG A 130 16.19 -10.16 -7.66
CA ARG A 130 15.45 -10.67 -6.50
C ARG A 130 14.14 -9.91 -6.29
N VAL A 131 14.18 -8.57 -6.34
CA VAL A 131 12.98 -7.71 -6.25
C VAL A 131 12.00 -8.04 -7.37
N MET A 132 12.47 -8.17 -8.62
CA MET A 132 11.62 -8.56 -9.74
C MET A 132 10.95 -9.92 -9.53
N GLY A 133 11.69 -10.89 -8.97
CA GLY A 133 11.18 -12.21 -8.61
C GLY A 133 10.00 -12.11 -7.63
N SER A 134 10.19 -11.44 -6.50
CA SER A 134 9.15 -11.16 -5.50
C SER A 134 7.91 -10.47 -6.08
N LEU A 135 8.09 -9.36 -6.80
CA LEU A 135 6.97 -8.63 -7.39
C LEU A 135 6.20 -9.49 -8.42
N THR A 136 6.92 -10.29 -9.20
CA THR A 136 6.31 -11.21 -10.17
C THR A 136 5.52 -12.32 -9.47
N ALA A 137 6.04 -12.85 -8.36
CA ALA A 137 5.38 -13.86 -7.54
C ALA A 137 4.08 -13.34 -6.93
N ILE A 138 4.10 -12.14 -6.34
CA ILE A 138 2.90 -11.44 -5.85
C ILE A 138 1.90 -11.25 -7.01
N GLN A 139 2.34 -10.73 -8.16
CA GLN A 139 1.46 -10.50 -9.31
C GLN A 139 0.81 -11.80 -9.81
N LYS A 140 1.56 -12.91 -9.86
CA LYS A 140 1.03 -14.23 -10.28
C LYS A 140 -0.02 -14.75 -9.30
N THR A 141 0.18 -14.52 -8.01
CA THR A 141 -0.76 -14.95 -6.96
C THR A 141 -2.13 -14.30 -7.10
N LEU A 142 -2.16 -13.05 -7.55
CA LEU A 142 -3.34 -12.21 -7.70
C LEU A 142 -4.03 -12.32 -9.06
N LYS A 143 -3.47 -13.10 -10.01
CA LYS A 143 -4.01 -13.27 -11.37
C LYS A 143 -5.13 -14.31 -11.42
N GLY A 144 -6.09 -14.03 -12.29
CA GLY A 144 -7.23 -14.90 -12.60
C GLY A 144 -8.40 -14.73 -11.63
N LYS A 145 -9.53 -15.35 -11.98
CA LYS A 145 -10.67 -15.44 -11.07
C LYS A 145 -10.38 -16.53 -10.04
N ARG A 146 -10.46 -16.19 -8.76
CA ARG A 146 -10.26 -17.10 -7.63
C ARG A 146 -11.53 -17.12 -6.78
N ALA A 147 -11.77 -18.26 -6.14
CA ALA A 147 -12.85 -18.43 -5.16
C ALA A 147 -12.21 -18.94 -3.85
N PRO A 148 -12.25 -18.17 -2.76
CA PRO A 148 -12.75 -16.79 -2.69
C PRO A 148 -11.87 -15.80 -3.47
N ALA A 149 -12.34 -14.56 -3.61
CA ALA A 149 -11.54 -13.47 -4.19
C ALA A 149 -10.25 -13.23 -3.38
N ARG A 150 -9.21 -12.72 -4.04
CA ARG A 150 -7.92 -12.41 -3.43
C ARG A 150 -7.68 -10.91 -3.45
N HIS A 151 -7.42 -10.33 -2.28
CA HIS A 151 -7.12 -8.91 -2.10
C HIS A 151 -5.68 -8.74 -1.64
N LEU A 152 -4.91 -7.89 -2.31
CA LEU A 152 -3.58 -7.46 -1.88
C LEU A 152 -3.75 -6.35 -0.84
N VAL A 153 -3.73 -6.73 0.43
CA VAL A 153 -4.15 -5.85 1.53
C VAL A 153 -3.00 -5.04 2.14
N SER A 154 -1.75 -5.44 1.85
CA SER A 154 -0.56 -4.64 2.13
C SER A 154 0.53 -4.94 1.10
N LEU A 155 1.31 -3.93 0.76
CA LEU A 155 2.53 -4.04 -0.05
C LEU A 155 3.58 -3.07 0.47
N SER A 156 4.69 -3.60 0.97
CA SER A 156 5.91 -2.83 1.22
C SER A 156 6.92 -3.07 0.10
N LEU A 157 7.48 -1.98 -0.43
CA LEU A 157 8.53 -2.02 -1.45
C LEU A 157 9.95 -2.08 -0.85
N ASP A 158 10.06 -2.62 0.37
CA ASP A 158 11.34 -3.00 0.97
C ASP A 158 12.15 -3.94 0.04
N ARG A 159 13.40 -4.21 0.42
CA ARG A 159 14.32 -5.02 -0.38
C ARG A 159 14.77 -6.24 0.42
N PRO A 160 14.07 -7.40 0.33
CA PRO A 160 13.01 -7.75 -0.63
C PRO A 160 11.59 -7.23 -0.26
N PRO A 161 10.67 -7.10 -1.25
CA PRO A 161 9.31 -6.63 -1.00
C PRO A 161 8.54 -7.54 -0.04
N LEU A 162 7.63 -6.97 0.75
CA LEU A 162 6.71 -7.69 1.63
C LEU A 162 5.28 -7.47 1.15
N ALA A 163 4.40 -8.46 1.33
CA ALA A 163 3.01 -8.36 0.90
C ALA A 163 2.12 -9.28 1.72
N ALA A 164 0.92 -8.80 2.03
CA ALA A 164 -0.14 -9.61 2.62
C ALA A 164 -1.29 -9.77 1.62
N ILE A 165 -1.80 -11.01 1.46
CA ILE A 165 -2.92 -11.32 0.57
C ILE A 165 -4.05 -11.96 1.37
N ALA A 166 -5.22 -11.34 1.36
CA ALA A 166 -6.44 -11.90 1.94
C ALA A 166 -7.17 -12.77 0.93
N LEU A 167 -7.72 -13.88 1.40
CA LEU A 167 -8.67 -14.74 0.72
C LEU A 167 -10.03 -14.54 1.37
N GLY A 168 -11.00 -14.04 0.60
CA GLY A 168 -12.27 -13.55 1.14
C GLY A 168 -12.26 -12.04 1.32
N ASP A 169 -13.35 -11.55 1.89
CA ASP A 169 -13.58 -10.13 2.15
C ASP A 169 -13.34 -9.87 3.64
N LEU A 170 -12.35 -9.02 3.93
CA LEU A 170 -11.99 -8.65 5.30
C LEU A 170 -12.92 -7.60 5.90
N ASP A 171 -13.56 -6.75 5.08
CA ASP A 171 -14.52 -5.73 5.55
C ASP A 171 -15.80 -6.39 6.06
N THR A 172 -16.11 -7.59 5.56
CA THR A 172 -17.29 -8.36 5.98
C THR A 172 -16.97 -9.68 6.68
N ALA A 173 -15.72 -10.01 6.97
CA ALA A 173 -15.41 -11.25 7.69
C ALA A 173 -15.97 -11.21 9.14
N SER A 174 -16.60 -12.30 9.59
CA SER A 174 -16.84 -12.54 11.03
C SER A 174 -15.64 -13.19 11.70
N ASP A 175 -14.87 -13.97 10.93
CA ASP A 175 -13.70 -14.69 11.39
C ASP A 175 -12.53 -14.44 10.45
N VAL A 176 -11.39 -14.04 11.03
CA VAL A 176 -10.16 -13.79 10.29
C VAL A 176 -9.07 -14.70 10.83
N THR A 177 -8.44 -15.45 9.94
CA THR A 177 -7.28 -16.29 10.27
C THR A 177 -6.03 -15.75 9.61
N PHE A 178 -4.95 -15.56 10.37
CA PHE A 178 -3.67 -15.14 9.84
C PHE A 178 -2.73 -16.32 9.73
N LEU A 179 -2.20 -16.55 8.52
CA LEU A 179 -1.14 -17.49 8.25
C LEU A 179 0.17 -16.71 8.19
N VAL A 180 0.91 -16.74 9.30
CA VAL A 180 2.17 -15.98 9.47
C VAL A 180 3.37 -16.88 9.19
N PRO A 181 4.28 -16.47 8.29
CA PRO A 181 5.37 -17.32 7.88
C PRO A 181 6.48 -17.39 8.94
N GLY A 182 7.27 -18.47 8.86
CA GLY A 182 8.47 -18.64 9.67
C GLY A 182 9.68 -17.91 9.09
N MET A 183 10.81 -18.05 9.78
CA MET A 183 12.09 -17.54 9.30
C MET A 183 12.46 -18.17 7.94
N GLY A 184 12.87 -17.33 6.99
CA GLY A 184 13.35 -17.78 5.68
C GLY A 184 12.29 -17.90 4.60
N THR A 185 11.04 -17.53 4.88
CA THR A 185 9.99 -17.33 3.88
C THR A 185 10.07 -15.90 3.32
N TYR A 186 9.85 -15.74 2.02
CA TYR A 186 9.90 -14.45 1.34
C TYR A 186 8.77 -14.37 0.32
N THR A 187 8.50 -13.20 -0.24
CA THR A 187 7.44 -13.02 -1.25
C THR A 187 7.77 -13.59 -2.62
N ASP A 188 8.98 -14.11 -2.85
CA ASP A 188 9.38 -14.74 -4.12
C ASP A 188 8.74 -16.14 -4.34
N ASP A 189 8.13 -16.71 -3.30
CA ASP A 189 7.28 -17.90 -3.36
C ASP A 189 5.82 -17.65 -2.90
N MET A 190 5.34 -16.39 -2.98
CA MET A 190 4.00 -15.98 -2.51
C MET A 190 2.86 -16.88 -3.00
N GLN A 191 2.96 -17.44 -4.21
CA GLN A 191 1.97 -18.37 -4.75
C GLN A 191 1.78 -19.60 -3.85
N LEU A 192 2.87 -20.14 -3.32
CA LEU A 192 2.87 -21.33 -2.46
C LEU A 192 2.25 -20.99 -1.11
N TRP A 193 2.64 -19.86 -0.51
CA TRP A 193 2.12 -19.43 0.78
C TRP A 193 0.62 -19.12 0.73
N THR A 194 0.18 -18.39 -0.30
CA THR A 194 -1.24 -18.13 -0.53
C THR A 194 -2.02 -19.41 -0.91
N GLN A 195 -1.36 -20.43 -1.47
CA GLN A 195 -1.99 -21.73 -1.66
C GLN A 195 -2.21 -22.46 -0.33
N SER A 196 -1.28 -22.36 0.62
CA SER A 196 -1.51 -22.86 1.99
C SER A 196 -2.67 -22.14 2.66
N ALA A 197 -2.78 -20.83 2.49
CA ALA A 197 -3.93 -20.05 2.96
C ALA A 197 -5.25 -20.48 2.30
N GLN A 198 -5.24 -20.80 1.00
CA GLN A 198 -6.40 -21.37 0.31
C GLN A 198 -6.83 -22.70 0.92
N ASN A 199 -5.88 -23.62 1.10
CA ASN A 199 -6.19 -24.93 1.69
C ASN A 199 -6.82 -24.76 3.08
N LEU A 200 -6.28 -23.85 3.90
CA LEU A 200 -6.84 -23.56 5.21
C LEU A 200 -8.25 -22.94 5.12
N TYR A 201 -8.48 -22.00 4.20
CA TYR A 201 -9.80 -21.42 3.96
C TYR A 201 -10.83 -22.49 3.57
N ASP A 202 -10.44 -23.44 2.72
CA ASP A 202 -11.31 -24.51 2.24
C ASP A 202 -11.64 -25.49 3.39
N GLU A 203 -10.63 -25.97 4.12
CA GLU A 203 -10.79 -26.87 5.26
C GLU A 203 -11.65 -26.25 6.38
N GLN A 204 -11.47 -24.96 6.67
CA GLN A 204 -12.34 -24.23 7.59
C GLN A 204 -13.81 -24.32 7.17
N GLY A 205 -14.10 -24.22 5.87
CA GLY A 205 -15.45 -24.38 5.33
C GLY A 205 -16.01 -25.78 5.53
N GLU A 206 -15.21 -26.81 5.26
CA GLU A 206 -15.61 -28.21 5.39
C GLU A 206 -15.96 -28.57 6.84
N VAL A 207 -15.25 -28.00 7.82
CA VAL A 207 -15.52 -28.23 9.25
C VAL A 207 -16.56 -27.29 9.85
N GLY A 208 -17.22 -26.45 9.03
CA GLY A 208 -18.38 -25.65 9.42
C GLY A 208 -18.10 -24.20 9.84
N ALA A 209 -16.95 -23.63 9.48
CA ALA A 209 -16.71 -22.19 9.67
C ALA A 209 -17.71 -21.34 8.85
N PRO A 210 -18.06 -20.13 9.30
CA PRO A 210 -18.97 -19.25 8.58
C PRO A 210 -18.54 -18.96 7.14
N THR A 211 -19.51 -18.63 6.29
CA THR A 211 -19.25 -18.23 4.90
C THR A 211 -18.57 -16.86 4.81
N ARG A 212 -18.86 -15.96 5.75
CA ARG A 212 -18.19 -14.68 5.96
C ARG A 212 -16.88 -14.89 6.73
N ARG A 213 -15.89 -15.53 6.11
CA ARG A 213 -14.56 -15.72 6.71
C ARG A 213 -13.50 -15.18 5.78
N ALA A 214 -12.33 -14.87 6.34
CA ALA A 214 -11.17 -14.51 5.57
C ALA A 214 -9.91 -15.22 6.12
N VAL A 215 -9.01 -15.58 5.21
CA VAL A 215 -7.67 -16.07 5.58
C VAL A 215 -6.63 -15.15 4.95
N VAL A 216 -5.72 -14.62 5.77
CA VAL A 216 -4.66 -13.72 5.33
C VAL A 216 -3.34 -14.50 5.25
N SER A 217 -2.78 -14.55 4.05
CA SER A 217 -1.41 -14.94 3.77
C SER A 217 -0.52 -13.72 4.06
N TRP A 218 0.06 -13.65 5.28
CA TRP A 218 0.93 -12.55 5.71
C TRP A 218 2.36 -12.71 5.20
#